data_AF-A0AAU4I2V8-F1
#
_entry.id   AF-A0AAU4I2V8-F1
#
_cell.length_a   1.000
_cell.length_b   1.000
_cell.length_c   1.000
_cell.angle_alpha   90.00
_cell.angle_beta   90.00
_cell.angle_gamma   90.00
#
_symmetry.space_group_name_H-M   'P 1'
#
loop_
_entity.id
_entity.type
_entity.pdbx_description
1 polymer ?
#
loop_
_entity_poly.entity_id
_entity_poly.type
_entity_poly.pdbx_seq_one_letter_code
_entity_poly.pdbx_strand_id
1 'polypeptide(L)'
;MQEKRAEEYGRCAAVLDVDFQVPGAAAIFDQALTNGLAAIVAHNWQGEESEKRRNGDHRLKAASQLLKVITERCDEDQKGIRLVPDTDGESKIAVDVAALSEALEQTQRVRHARGVGEIEKRHVTALLDLDYHSCLSQVSEERRESDWVKHQIQDRYERLRAQDYLDVIGEVEADRRIALAADHRPTHPDELSDGMDVTDCPVCGRETLAVSGVDDFGVGYGPGVCLVCSYVRSPDAAHNLALNHMLARHADD
;
A
#
# COMPACT_ATOMS: atom_id res chain seq x y z
N MET A 1 10.51 11.87 -18.25
CA MET A 1 11.54 11.93 -17.19
C MET A 1 10.91 12.24 -15.84
N GLN A 2 9.99 13.22 -15.77
CA GLN A 2 9.25 13.52 -14.54
C GLN A 2 8.30 12.41 -14.11
N GLU A 3 7.61 11.76 -15.05
CA GLU A 3 6.78 10.56 -14.79
C GLU A 3 7.56 9.45 -14.07
N LYS A 4 8.74 9.08 -14.58
CA LYS A 4 9.66 8.14 -13.91
C LYS A 4 10.10 8.58 -12.50
N ARG A 5 10.12 9.90 -12.20
CA ARG A 5 10.44 10.42 -10.87
C ARG A 5 9.25 10.26 -9.94
N ALA A 6 8.05 10.56 -10.43
CA ALA A 6 6.81 10.34 -9.69
C ALA A 6 6.65 8.86 -9.33
N GLU A 7 6.85 7.93 -10.29
CA GLU A 7 6.79 6.48 -10.06
C GLU A 7 7.81 6.02 -9.00
N GLU A 8 9.06 6.50 -9.09
CA GLU A 8 10.11 6.12 -8.14
C GLU A 8 9.84 6.67 -6.73
N TYR A 9 9.27 7.87 -6.64
CA TYR A 9 8.75 8.42 -5.39
C TYR A 9 7.65 7.51 -4.82
N GLY A 10 6.64 7.19 -5.64
CA GLY A 10 5.49 6.39 -5.26
C GLY A 10 5.86 5.02 -4.69
N ARG A 11 6.73 4.28 -5.41
CA ARG A 11 7.29 3.00 -4.95
C ARG A 11 7.99 3.08 -3.60
N CYS A 12 8.85 4.07 -3.42
CA CYS A 12 9.63 4.21 -2.19
C CYS A 12 8.75 4.68 -1.01
N ALA A 13 7.83 5.61 -1.27
CA ALA A 13 6.89 6.12 -0.27
C ALA A 13 5.91 5.03 0.18
N ALA A 14 5.40 4.21 -0.74
CA ALA A 14 4.54 3.07 -0.41
C ALA A 14 5.23 2.08 0.55
N VAL A 15 6.51 1.75 0.33
CA VAL A 15 7.26 0.87 1.24
C VAL A 15 7.31 1.44 2.65
N LEU A 16 7.59 2.74 2.78
CA LEU A 16 7.68 3.42 4.08
C LEU A 16 6.31 3.59 4.75
N ASP A 17 5.24 3.66 3.97
CA ASP A 17 3.86 3.68 4.47
C ASP A 17 3.45 2.34 5.09
N VAL A 18 3.88 1.22 4.48
CA VAL A 18 3.66 -0.13 5.04
C VAL A 18 4.47 -0.33 6.32
N ASP A 19 5.76 -0.05 6.24
CA ASP A 19 6.68 -0.22 7.35
C ASP A 19 7.86 0.75 7.22
N PHE A 20 7.87 1.81 8.03
CA PHE A 20 8.96 2.78 8.03
C PHE A 20 10.19 2.34 8.83
N GLN A 21 10.16 1.17 9.48
CA GLN A 21 11.28 0.58 10.23
C GLN A 21 12.05 -0.47 9.41
N VAL A 22 11.74 -0.63 8.12
CA VAL A 22 12.45 -1.56 7.24
C VAL A 22 13.96 -1.31 7.20
N PRO A 23 14.78 -2.36 7.05
CA PRO A 23 16.22 -2.19 6.83
C PRO A 23 16.49 -1.28 5.63
N GLY A 24 17.24 -0.21 5.85
CA GLY A 24 17.55 0.78 4.80
C GLY A 24 16.49 1.87 4.62
N ALA A 25 15.52 2.02 5.52
CA ALA A 25 14.50 3.07 5.49
C ALA A 25 15.07 4.48 5.22
N ALA A 26 16.23 4.82 5.79
CA ALA A 26 16.90 6.11 5.53
C ALA A 26 17.25 6.33 4.05
N ALA A 27 17.73 5.30 3.36
CA ALA A 27 18.05 5.38 1.94
C ALA A 27 16.79 5.46 1.08
N ILE A 28 15.76 4.68 1.44
CA ILE A 28 14.45 4.67 0.75
C ILE A 28 13.78 6.04 0.89
N PHE A 29 13.83 6.64 2.09
CA PHE A 29 13.29 7.97 2.35
C PHE A 29 13.99 9.04 1.53
N ASP A 30 15.33 9.06 1.52
CA ASP A 30 16.11 10.03 0.74
C ASP A 30 15.80 9.92 -0.77
N GLN A 31 15.64 8.69 -1.26
CA GLN A 31 15.27 8.41 -2.64
C GLN A 31 13.86 8.92 -2.93
N ALA A 32 12.87 8.57 -2.11
CA ALA A 32 11.50 9.05 -2.25
C ALA A 32 11.47 10.58 -2.27
N LEU A 33 12.03 11.22 -1.24
CA LEU A 33 12.01 12.67 -1.06
C LEU A 33 12.66 13.41 -2.23
N THR A 34 13.84 12.95 -2.67
CA THR A 34 14.54 13.60 -3.80
C THR A 34 13.73 13.50 -5.10
N ASN A 35 13.11 12.34 -5.36
CA ASN A 35 12.31 12.15 -6.57
C ASN A 35 11.01 12.96 -6.53
N GLY A 36 10.30 12.94 -5.40
CA GLY A 36 9.05 13.69 -5.22
C GLY A 36 9.25 15.19 -5.35
N LEU A 37 10.23 15.75 -4.64
CA LEU A 37 10.53 17.18 -4.72
C LEU A 37 11.03 17.59 -6.11
N ALA A 38 11.80 16.75 -6.79
CA ALA A 38 12.28 17.04 -8.14
C ALA A 38 11.13 17.13 -9.14
N ALA A 39 10.16 16.22 -9.05
CA ALA A 39 8.97 16.25 -9.89
C ALA A 39 8.13 17.50 -9.63
N ILE A 40 7.85 17.82 -8.35
CA ILE A 40 7.09 19.02 -7.96
C ILE A 40 7.78 20.31 -8.42
N VAL A 41 9.09 20.44 -8.19
CA VAL A 41 9.86 21.63 -8.57
C VAL A 41 9.93 21.77 -10.08
N ALA A 42 10.18 20.68 -10.82
CA ALA A 42 10.24 20.74 -12.28
C ALA A 42 8.88 21.07 -12.90
N HIS A 43 7.79 20.66 -12.25
CA HIS A 43 6.43 20.96 -12.67
C HIS A 43 6.11 22.46 -12.49
N ASN A 44 6.38 23.01 -11.30
CA ASN A 44 6.02 24.39 -10.97
C ASN A 44 7.04 25.44 -11.46
N TRP A 45 8.32 25.09 -11.49
CA TRP A 45 9.42 25.97 -11.81
C TRP A 45 10.45 25.27 -12.70
N GLN A 46 10.06 25.04 -13.95
CA GLN A 46 10.87 24.29 -14.92
C GLN A 46 12.33 24.78 -14.99
N GLY A 47 13.27 23.84 -14.82
CA GLY A 47 14.71 24.07 -14.83
C GLY A 47 15.31 24.26 -13.44
N GLU A 48 14.51 24.64 -12.44
CA GLU A 48 14.96 24.83 -11.05
C GLU A 48 15.19 23.52 -10.30
N GLU A 49 14.83 22.37 -10.87
CA GLU A 49 15.16 21.06 -10.32
C GLU A 49 16.63 20.67 -10.56
N SER A 50 17.31 21.40 -11.45
CA SER A 50 18.65 21.09 -11.91
C SER A 50 19.66 22.22 -11.63
N GLU A 51 20.91 21.84 -11.42
CA GLU A 51 22.06 22.76 -11.33
C GLU A 51 23.04 22.47 -12.47
N LYS A 52 23.60 23.55 -13.04
CA LYS A 52 24.62 23.46 -14.08
C LYS A 52 25.99 23.23 -13.44
N ARG A 53 26.66 22.14 -13.83
CA ARG A 53 28.01 21.83 -13.38
C ARG A 53 29.06 22.61 -14.18
N ARG A 54 30.26 22.71 -13.61
CA ARG A 54 31.43 23.35 -14.25
C ARG A 54 31.80 22.73 -15.61
N ASN A 55 31.46 21.46 -15.84
CA ASN A 55 31.70 20.75 -17.10
C ASN A 55 30.60 20.96 -18.15
N GLY A 56 29.57 21.77 -17.86
CA GLY A 56 28.46 22.04 -18.77
C GLY A 56 27.26 21.10 -18.64
N ASP A 57 27.39 19.99 -17.90
CA ASP A 57 26.30 19.04 -17.66
C ASP A 57 25.30 19.57 -16.63
N HIS A 58 24.04 19.17 -16.78
CA HIS A 58 23.00 19.44 -15.80
C HIS A 58 22.90 18.26 -14.83
N ARG A 59 22.91 18.55 -13.53
CA ARG A 59 22.71 17.56 -12.46
C ARG A 59 21.45 17.92 -11.70
N LEU A 60 20.70 16.92 -11.27
CA LEU A 60 19.61 17.13 -10.32
C LEU A 60 20.15 17.74 -9.01
N LYS A 61 19.45 18.75 -8.51
CA LYS A 61 19.68 19.33 -7.17
C LYS A 61 19.40 18.28 -6.10
N ALA A 62 20.12 18.36 -4.97
CA ALA A 62 19.85 17.53 -3.80
C ALA A 62 18.51 17.92 -3.15
N ALA A 63 17.89 17.01 -2.39
CA ALA A 63 16.62 17.28 -1.70
C ALA A 63 16.64 18.57 -0.84
N SER A 64 17.74 18.85 -0.12
CA SER A 64 17.88 20.09 0.64
C SER A 64 17.88 21.35 -0.23
N GLN A 65 18.45 21.28 -1.44
CA GLN A 65 18.42 22.38 -2.40
C GLN A 65 17.02 22.53 -3.02
N LEU A 66 16.30 21.44 -3.24
CA LEU A 66 14.92 21.46 -3.76
C LEU A 66 13.94 22.04 -2.71
N LEU A 67 14.08 21.66 -1.44
CA LEU A 67 13.33 22.27 -0.34
C LEU A 67 13.61 23.77 -0.23
N LYS A 68 14.84 24.20 -0.48
CA LYS A 68 15.20 25.62 -0.54
C LYS A 68 14.48 26.36 -1.67
N VAL A 69 14.38 25.75 -2.87
CA VAL A 69 13.59 26.32 -3.97
C VAL A 69 12.13 26.53 -3.54
N ILE A 70 11.51 25.52 -2.93
CA ILE A 70 10.12 25.64 -2.41
C ILE A 70 10.03 26.75 -1.37
N THR A 71 10.97 26.83 -0.44
CA THR A 71 11.00 27.87 0.61
C THR A 71 11.10 29.28 0.04
N GLU A 72 11.87 29.47 -1.03
CA GLU A 72 12.08 30.77 -1.67
C GLU A 72 10.92 31.19 -2.59
N ARG A 73 10.19 30.21 -3.15
CA ARG A 73 9.13 30.43 -4.14
C ARG A 73 7.73 30.46 -3.54
N CYS A 74 7.53 29.92 -2.34
CA CYS A 74 6.23 29.77 -1.72
C CYS A 74 6.11 30.52 -0.40
N ASP A 75 4.92 31.06 -0.16
CA ASP A 75 4.56 31.68 1.11
C ASP A 75 4.52 30.64 2.24
N GLU A 76 4.85 31.08 3.44
CA GLU A 76 4.71 30.31 4.67
C GLU A 76 3.28 30.46 5.19
N ASP A 77 2.58 29.35 5.39
CA ASP A 77 1.25 29.38 6.03
C ASP A 77 1.39 29.31 7.56
N GLN A 78 2.10 28.29 8.02
CA GLN A 78 2.38 28.03 9.43
C GLN A 78 3.83 27.60 9.57
N LYS A 79 4.34 27.61 10.81
CA LYS A 79 5.76 27.42 11.15
C LYS A 79 6.38 26.21 10.43
N GLY A 80 7.05 26.46 9.30
CA GLY A 80 7.71 25.43 8.48
C GLY A 80 6.89 24.80 7.34
N ILE A 81 5.61 25.14 7.18
CA ILE A 81 4.73 24.63 6.12
C ILE A 81 4.63 25.66 4.98
N ARG A 82 4.91 25.21 3.76
CA ARG A 82 4.85 26.01 2.54
C ARG A 82 3.66 25.59 1.69
N LEU A 83 2.97 26.57 1.10
CA LEU A 83 1.86 26.32 0.19
C LEU A 83 2.35 26.31 -1.26
N VAL A 84 2.46 25.11 -1.83
CA VAL A 84 2.94 24.90 -3.21
C VAL A 84 1.74 24.88 -4.17
N PRO A 85 1.76 25.65 -5.27
CA PRO A 85 0.72 25.57 -6.29
C PRO A 85 0.60 24.15 -6.87
N ASP A 86 -0.63 23.71 -7.09
CA ASP A 86 -0.91 22.46 -7.80
C ASP A 86 -1.01 22.70 -9.33
N THR A 87 -1.26 21.63 -10.10
CA THR A 87 -1.40 21.70 -11.59
C THR A 87 -2.41 22.71 -12.10
N ASP A 88 -3.49 22.97 -11.35
CA ASP A 88 -4.54 23.90 -11.75
C ASP A 88 -4.15 25.37 -11.47
N GLY A 89 -3.05 25.59 -10.74
CA GLY A 89 -2.55 26.90 -10.33
C GLY A 89 -3.41 27.63 -9.28
N GLU A 90 -4.61 27.13 -8.99
CA GLU A 90 -5.55 27.70 -8.02
C GLU A 90 -5.47 26.97 -6.68
N SER A 91 -5.35 25.64 -6.73
CA SER A 91 -5.18 24.78 -5.57
C SER A 91 -3.76 24.89 -5.04
N LYS A 92 -3.63 24.80 -3.71
CA LYS A 92 -2.33 24.80 -3.04
C LYS A 92 -2.22 23.59 -2.12
N ILE A 93 -1.08 22.95 -2.14
CA ILE A 93 -0.74 21.80 -1.31
C ILE A 93 0.18 22.25 -0.19
N ALA A 94 -0.10 21.79 1.02
CA ALA A 94 0.73 22.04 2.18
C ALA A 94 1.95 21.09 2.18
N VAL A 95 3.15 21.66 2.13
CA VAL A 95 4.41 20.92 2.22
C VAL A 95 5.12 21.29 3.52
N ASP A 96 5.27 20.33 4.44
CA ASP A 96 5.99 20.51 5.70
C ASP A 96 7.51 20.46 5.46
N VAL A 97 8.06 21.59 5.04
CA VAL A 97 9.50 21.75 4.76
C VAL A 97 10.34 21.55 6.02
N ALA A 98 9.82 21.88 7.21
CA ALA A 98 10.54 21.71 8.46
C ALA A 98 10.73 20.23 8.80
N ALA A 99 9.66 19.42 8.77
CA ALA A 99 9.71 17.99 9.02
C ALA A 99 10.58 17.26 7.98
N LEU A 100 10.48 17.64 6.69
CA LEU A 100 11.27 17.04 5.62
C LEU A 100 12.76 17.41 5.73
N SER A 101 13.08 18.64 6.15
CA SER A 101 14.46 19.06 6.41
C SER A 101 15.07 18.35 7.61
N GLU A 102 14.31 18.19 8.70
CA GLU A 102 14.74 17.42 9.87
C GLU A 102 15.01 15.97 9.49
N ALA A 103 14.11 15.35 8.72
CA ALA A 103 14.29 13.97 8.25
C ALA A 103 15.59 13.81 7.44
N LEU A 104 15.92 14.75 6.54
CA LEU A 104 17.17 14.73 5.78
C LEU A 104 18.42 14.81 6.66
N GLU A 105 18.36 15.57 7.76
CA GLU A 105 19.48 15.60 8.71
C GLU A 105 19.66 14.25 9.40
N GLN A 106 18.56 13.59 9.77
CA GLN A 106 18.60 12.28 10.40
C GLN A 106 19.11 11.20 9.44
N THR A 107 18.62 11.16 8.20
CA THR A 107 19.09 10.18 7.19
C THR A 107 20.55 10.36 6.82
N GLN A 108 21.04 11.60 6.75
CA GLN A 108 22.46 11.90 6.52
C GLN A 108 23.35 11.43 7.67
N ARG A 109 22.91 11.54 8.93
CA ARG A 109 23.67 11.03 10.08
C ARG A 109 23.86 9.52 10.00
N VAL A 110 22.82 8.78 9.60
CA VAL A 110 22.89 7.33 9.37
C VAL A 110 23.83 7.01 8.22
N ARG A 111 23.67 7.67 7.06
CA ARG A 111 24.46 7.42 5.85
C ARG A 111 25.95 7.69 6.04
N HIS A 112 26.32 8.66 6.89
CA HIS A 112 27.70 8.98 7.19
C HIS A 112 28.25 8.26 8.43
N ALA A 113 27.53 7.29 8.99
CA ALA A 113 27.88 6.57 10.22
C ALA A 113 28.22 7.52 11.39
N ARG A 114 27.59 8.69 11.45
CA ARG A 114 27.83 9.73 12.47
C ARG A 114 26.91 9.62 13.68
N GLY A 115 25.99 8.66 13.71
CA GLY A 115 25.11 8.40 14.85
C GLY A 115 23.89 7.54 14.51
N VAL A 116 23.01 7.38 15.49
CA VAL A 116 21.69 6.73 15.35
C VAL A 116 20.69 7.82 14.94
N GLY A 117 20.63 8.14 13.64
CA GLY A 117 19.52 8.94 13.13
C GLY A 117 18.30 8.02 12.94
N GLU A 118 17.13 8.46 13.35
CA GLU A 118 15.90 7.68 13.27
C GLU A 118 14.83 8.45 12.48
N ILE A 119 14.20 7.77 11.53
CA ILE A 119 13.03 8.30 10.85
C ILE A 119 11.82 8.03 11.74
N GLU A 120 11.13 9.09 12.11
CA GLU A 120 9.88 9.02 12.85
C GLU A 120 8.67 8.99 11.92
N LYS A 121 7.54 8.52 12.43
CA LYS A 121 6.26 8.48 11.70
C LYS A 121 5.87 9.84 11.11
N ARG A 122 6.14 10.96 11.81
CA ARG A 122 5.85 12.32 11.32
C ARG A 122 6.62 12.67 10.04
N HIS A 123 7.85 12.17 9.87
CA HIS A 123 8.64 12.40 8.67
C HIS A 123 8.04 11.66 7.47
N VAL A 124 7.57 10.43 7.70
CA VAL A 124 6.90 9.61 6.69
C VAL A 124 5.56 10.22 6.30
N THR A 125 4.79 10.72 7.28
CA THR A 125 3.56 11.46 6.98
C THR A 125 3.83 12.69 6.11
N ALA A 126 4.81 13.53 6.48
CA ALA A 126 5.19 14.68 5.67
C ALA A 126 5.68 14.31 4.25
N LEU A 127 6.32 13.15 4.10
CA LEU A 127 6.71 12.62 2.79
C LEU A 127 5.48 12.19 1.98
N LEU A 128 4.55 11.46 2.59
CA LEU A 128 3.31 10.98 1.95
C LEU A 128 2.38 12.12 1.57
N ASP A 129 2.34 13.20 2.36
CA ASP A 129 1.54 14.39 2.06
C ASP A 129 1.98 15.09 0.76
N LEU A 130 3.19 14.83 0.25
CA LEU A 130 3.59 15.29 -1.08
C LEU A 130 2.71 14.68 -2.18
N ASP A 131 2.15 13.48 -1.97
CA ASP A 131 1.32 12.78 -2.96
C ASP A 131 0.00 13.50 -3.25
N TYR A 132 -0.44 14.41 -2.37
CA TYR A 132 -1.56 15.30 -2.64
C TYR A 132 -1.32 16.23 -3.85
N HIS A 133 -0.06 16.37 -4.30
CA HIS A 133 0.22 17.01 -5.57
C HIS A 133 -0.17 16.11 -6.74
N SER A 134 -0.98 16.65 -7.64
CA SER A 134 -1.48 15.92 -8.82
C SER A 134 -0.38 15.37 -9.74
N CYS A 135 0.82 15.98 -9.73
CA CYS A 135 1.96 15.52 -10.55
C CYS A 135 2.68 14.31 -9.95
N LEU A 136 2.42 14.03 -8.66
CA LEU A 136 2.77 12.80 -7.99
C LEU A 136 1.55 11.88 -8.09
N SER A 137 0.58 11.97 -7.17
CA SER A 137 -0.63 11.12 -7.13
C SER A 137 -0.37 9.61 -7.37
N GLN A 138 0.88 9.18 -7.21
CA GLN A 138 1.33 7.84 -7.52
C GLN A 138 1.08 6.96 -6.31
N VAL A 139 1.29 7.45 -5.08
CA VAL A 139 1.14 6.63 -3.87
C VAL A 139 -0.27 6.07 -3.78
N SER A 140 -1.32 6.75 -4.29
CA SER A 140 -2.67 6.18 -4.40
C SER A 140 -2.82 5.02 -5.40
N GLU A 141 -2.01 5.00 -6.46
CA GLU A 141 -1.93 3.95 -7.48
C GLU A 141 -1.04 2.79 -6.99
N GLU A 142 0.15 3.07 -6.44
CA GLU A 142 0.96 2.02 -5.82
C GLU A 142 0.36 1.51 -4.52
N ARG A 143 -0.47 2.27 -3.79
CA ARG A 143 -1.28 1.73 -2.66
C ARG A 143 -2.29 0.72 -3.17
N ARG A 144 -2.95 0.95 -4.31
CA ARG A 144 -3.86 -0.04 -4.90
C ARG A 144 -3.13 -1.33 -5.27
N GLU A 145 -1.94 -1.22 -5.85
CA GLU A 145 -1.11 -2.40 -6.15
C GLU A 145 -0.52 -3.05 -4.89
N SER A 146 -0.07 -2.26 -3.92
CA SER A 146 0.53 -2.72 -2.66
C SER A 146 -0.51 -3.36 -1.75
N ASP A 147 -1.72 -2.81 -1.66
CA ASP A 147 -2.82 -3.38 -0.90
C ASP A 147 -3.29 -4.68 -1.53
N TRP A 148 -3.32 -4.77 -2.86
CA TRP A 148 -3.52 -6.05 -3.56
C TRP A 148 -2.45 -7.08 -3.18
N VAL A 149 -1.16 -6.70 -3.18
CA VAL A 149 -0.06 -7.58 -2.75
C VAL A 149 -0.17 -7.95 -1.26
N LYS A 150 -0.50 -7.00 -0.39
CA LYS A 150 -0.70 -7.23 1.05
C LYS A 150 -1.83 -8.21 1.29
N HIS A 151 -2.97 -8.04 0.61
CA HIS A 151 -4.11 -8.94 0.75
C HIS A 151 -3.78 -10.35 0.26
N GLN A 152 -2.99 -10.50 -0.80
CA GLN A 152 -2.49 -11.81 -1.22
C GLN A 152 -1.53 -12.44 -0.19
N ILE A 153 -0.62 -11.65 0.37
CA ILE A 153 0.30 -12.10 1.41
C ILE A 153 -0.48 -12.50 2.67
N GLN A 154 -1.47 -11.70 3.07
CA GLN A 154 -2.32 -11.93 4.22
C GLN A 154 -3.14 -13.22 4.04
N ASP A 155 -3.75 -13.42 2.86
CA ASP A 155 -4.47 -14.64 2.54
C ASP A 155 -3.54 -15.87 2.58
N ARG A 156 -2.31 -15.73 2.07
CA ARG A 156 -1.32 -16.80 2.15
C ARG A 156 -0.98 -17.17 3.59
N TYR A 157 -0.73 -16.18 4.45
CA TYR A 157 -0.46 -16.44 5.87
C TYR A 157 -1.66 -17.06 6.58
N GLU A 158 -2.87 -16.62 6.26
CA GLU A 158 -4.10 -17.15 6.83
C GLU A 158 -4.33 -18.62 6.42
N ARG A 159 -4.02 -18.98 5.17
CA ARG A 159 -4.03 -20.39 4.72
C ARG A 159 -2.99 -21.23 5.45
N LEU A 160 -1.77 -20.72 5.63
CA LEU A 160 -0.72 -21.43 6.37
C LEU A 160 -1.13 -21.66 7.83
N ARG A 161 -1.65 -20.63 8.50
CA ARG A 161 -2.18 -20.75 9.87
C ARG A 161 -3.29 -21.80 9.96
N ALA A 162 -4.20 -21.81 9.00
CA ALA A 162 -5.28 -22.79 8.96
C ALA A 162 -4.78 -24.22 8.68
N GLN A 163 -3.72 -24.37 7.87
CA GLN A 163 -3.06 -25.65 7.65
C GLN A 163 -2.38 -26.16 8.93
N ASP A 164 -1.61 -25.31 9.61
CA ASP A 164 -0.98 -25.66 10.89
C ASP A 164 -2.04 -26.07 11.93
N TYR A 165 -3.17 -25.37 11.95
CA TYR A 165 -4.28 -25.71 12.82
C TYR A 165 -4.93 -27.05 12.45
N LEU A 166 -5.06 -27.36 11.16
CA LEU A 166 -5.56 -28.65 10.69
C LEU A 166 -4.65 -29.80 11.16
N ASP A 167 -3.34 -29.60 11.09
CA ASP A 167 -2.34 -30.57 11.57
C ASP A 167 -2.44 -30.78 13.09
N VAL A 168 -2.71 -29.70 13.84
CA VAL A 168 -2.89 -29.75 15.31
C VAL A 168 -4.14 -30.53 15.72
N ILE A 169 -5.27 -30.34 15.03
CA ILE A 169 -6.51 -31.07 15.37
C ILE A 169 -6.48 -32.53 14.91
N GLY A 170 -5.73 -32.83 13.86
CA GLY A 170 -5.59 -34.16 13.29
C GLY A 170 -6.83 -34.66 12.54
N GLU A 171 -6.65 -35.73 11.77
CA GLU A 171 -7.65 -36.25 10.82
C GLU A 171 -8.97 -36.64 11.49
N VAL A 172 -8.93 -37.26 12.67
CA VAL A 172 -10.14 -37.74 13.37
C VAL A 172 -11.07 -36.59 13.75
N GLU A 173 -10.52 -35.48 14.27
CA GLU A 173 -11.34 -34.30 14.61
C GLU A 173 -11.74 -33.54 13.35
N ALA A 174 -10.89 -33.51 12.32
CA ALA A 174 -11.24 -32.92 11.04
C ALA A 174 -12.46 -33.63 10.41
N ASP A 175 -12.47 -34.96 10.37
CA ASP A 175 -13.60 -35.76 9.86
C ASP A 175 -14.88 -35.54 10.67
N ARG A 176 -14.77 -35.45 11.99
CA ARG A 176 -15.91 -35.11 12.86
C ARG A 176 -16.49 -33.74 12.51
N ARG A 177 -15.64 -32.74 12.27
CA ARG A 177 -16.07 -31.38 11.89
C ARG A 177 -16.64 -31.33 10.47
N ILE A 178 -16.11 -32.11 9.53
CA ILE A 178 -16.66 -32.23 8.17
C ILE A 178 -18.10 -32.73 8.23
N ALA A 179 -18.36 -33.78 9.02
CA ALA A 179 -19.71 -34.31 9.19
C ALA A 179 -20.67 -33.26 9.79
N LEU A 180 -20.19 -32.45 10.75
CA LEU A 180 -20.98 -31.36 11.34
C LEU A 180 -21.23 -30.19 10.38
N ALA A 181 -20.28 -29.90 9.50
CA ALA A 181 -20.41 -28.82 8.52
C ALA A 181 -21.51 -29.11 7.48
N ALA A 182 -21.73 -30.38 7.13
CA ALA A 182 -22.81 -30.78 6.22
C ALA A 182 -24.21 -30.49 6.78
N ASP A 183 -24.34 -30.45 8.11
CA ASP A 183 -25.59 -30.11 8.80
C ASP A 183 -25.68 -28.63 9.18
N HIS A 184 -24.72 -27.79 8.73
CA HIS A 184 -24.72 -26.37 9.04
C HIS A 184 -25.99 -25.72 8.47
N ARG A 185 -26.71 -25.01 9.33
CA ARG A 185 -27.84 -24.18 8.94
C ARG A 185 -27.62 -22.77 9.49
N PRO A 186 -27.82 -21.72 8.69
CA PRO A 186 -27.78 -20.35 9.19
C PRO A 186 -28.82 -20.16 10.29
N THR A 187 -28.46 -19.33 11.27
CA THR A 187 -29.24 -19.15 12.51
C THR A 187 -30.48 -18.29 12.27
N HIS A 188 -30.44 -17.42 11.25
CA HIS A 188 -31.53 -16.53 10.89
C HIS A 188 -31.83 -16.58 9.37
N PRO A 189 -33.12 -16.55 8.96
CA PRO A 189 -33.49 -16.57 7.53
C PRO A 189 -32.90 -15.42 6.71
N ASP A 190 -32.64 -14.27 7.33
CA ASP A 190 -32.06 -13.10 6.66
C ASP A 190 -30.52 -13.20 6.49
N GLU A 191 -29.88 -14.22 7.07
CA GLU A 191 -28.47 -14.57 6.81
C GLU A 191 -28.33 -15.47 5.57
N LEU A 192 -29.45 -15.96 5.01
CA LEU A 192 -29.48 -16.65 3.73
C LEU A 192 -29.37 -15.61 2.61
N SER A 193 -28.15 -15.40 2.11
CA SER A 193 -28.00 -15.10 0.69
C SER A 193 -28.60 -16.30 -0.06
N ASP A 194 -29.58 -16.08 -0.95
CA ASP A 194 -30.17 -17.13 -1.78
C ASP A 194 -29.07 -18.05 -2.35
N GLY A 195 -28.96 -19.27 -1.81
CA GLY A 195 -28.22 -20.37 -2.45
C GLY A 195 -26.83 -20.77 -1.95
N MET A 196 -26.29 -20.36 -0.78
CA MET A 196 -25.00 -20.92 -0.32
C MET A 196 -24.90 -21.18 1.18
N ASP A 197 -25.10 -22.43 1.59
CA ASP A 197 -24.96 -22.89 2.98
C ASP A 197 -23.48 -23.18 3.36
N VAL A 198 -22.67 -23.67 2.42
CA VAL A 198 -21.23 -23.96 2.58
C VAL A 198 -20.59 -24.11 1.20
N THR A 199 -19.33 -23.71 1.03
CA THR A 199 -18.58 -23.85 -0.22
C THR A 199 -17.23 -24.55 0.01
N ASP A 200 -16.53 -24.87 -1.07
CA ASP A 200 -15.19 -25.47 -0.97
C ASP A 200 -14.19 -24.56 -0.25
N CYS A 201 -13.60 -25.11 0.80
CA CYS A 201 -12.49 -24.49 1.49
C CYS A 201 -11.18 -24.78 0.73
N PRO A 202 -10.38 -23.75 0.39
CA PRO A 202 -9.13 -23.92 -0.35
C PRO A 202 -7.99 -24.53 0.48
N VAL A 203 -8.17 -24.70 1.79
CA VAL A 203 -7.16 -25.27 2.70
C VAL A 203 -7.42 -26.76 2.91
N CYS A 204 -8.58 -27.13 3.47
CA CYS A 204 -8.90 -28.54 3.71
C CYS A 204 -9.47 -29.27 2.48
N GLY A 205 -9.84 -28.53 1.41
CA GLY A 205 -10.36 -29.12 0.16
C GLY A 205 -11.73 -29.76 0.32
N ARG A 206 -12.54 -29.30 1.27
CA ARG A 206 -13.89 -29.81 1.57
C ARG A 206 -14.92 -28.69 1.55
N GLU A 207 -16.15 -29.02 1.18
CA GLU A 207 -17.33 -28.13 1.20
C GLU A 207 -17.73 -27.77 2.65
N THR A 208 -17.02 -26.81 3.22
CA THR A 208 -17.00 -26.52 4.66
C THR A 208 -16.78 -25.04 4.97
N LEU A 209 -16.62 -24.19 3.96
CA LEU A 209 -16.50 -22.75 4.09
C LEU A 209 -17.88 -22.12 4.15
N ALA A 210 -18.31 -21.72 5.35
CA ALA A 210 -19.56 -20.99 5.55
C ALA A 210 -19.38 -19.56 5.04
N VAL A 211 -20.11 -19.20 3.99
CA VAL A 211 -20.03 -17.90 3.32
C VAL A 211 -20.99 -16.93 4.00
N SER A 212 -20.50 -15.75 4.38
CA SER A 212 -21.27 -14.75 5.14
C SER A 212 -21.64 -13.51 4.32
N GLY A 213 -21.42 -13.53 3.01
CA GLY A 213 -21.75 -12.41 2.12
C GLY A 213 -21.68 -12.82 0.65
N VAL A 214 -22.27 -12.02 -0.23
CA VAL A 214 -22.20 -12.23 -1.68
C VAL A 214 -20.91 -11.59 -2.21
N ASP A 215 -20.27 -12.22 -3.20
CA ASP A 215 -19.18 -11.57 -3.93
C ASP A 215 -19.71 -10.53 -4.93
N ASP A 216 -18.82 -9.64 -5.40
CA ASP A 216 -19.18 -8.52 -6.27
C ASP A 216 -19.75 -8.93 -7.64
N PHE A 217 -19.63 -10.21 -8.02
CA PHE A 217 -20.05 -10.74 -9.31
C PHE A 217 -21.20 -11.75 -9.20
N GLY A 218 -21.67 -12.06 -7.98
CA GLY A 218 -22.76 -13.02 -7.73
C GLY A 218 -22.43 -14.46 -8.13
N VAL A 219 -21.15 -14.85 -8.16
CA VAL A 219 -20.70 -16.18 -8.64
C VAL A 219 -20.46 -17.21 -7.52
N GLY A 220 -20.62 -16.81 -6.27
CA GLY A 220 -20.58 -17.70 -5.12
C GLY A 220 -19.22 -17.78 -4.39
N TYR A 221 -18.33 -16.79 -4.56
CA TYR A 221 -17.01 -16.77 -3.92
C TYR A 221 -16.90 -15.83 -2.72
N GLY A 222 -18.01 -15.54 -2.04
CA GLY A 222 -18.05 -14.55 -0.96
C GLY A 222 -17.11 -14.81 0.24
N PRO A 223 -16.92 -13.78 1.10
CA PRO A 223 -16.13 -13.90 2.33
C PRO A 223 -16.76 -14.90 3.30
N GLY A 224 -15.95 -15.50 4.17
CA GLY A 224 -16.46 -16.54 5.06
C GLY A 224 -15.41 -17.21 5.93
N VAL A 225 -15.84 -18.24 6.67
CA VAL A 225 -14.99 -18.99 7.58
C VAL A 225 -15.17 -20.49 7.41
N CYS A 226 -14.08 -21.25 7.45
CA CYS A 226 -14.14 -22.70 7.36
C CYS A 226 -14.48 -23.29 8.73
N LEU A 227 -15.53 -24.09 8.78
CA LEU A 227 -15.99 -24.75 10.01
C LEU A 227 -15.03 -25.85 10.50
N VAL A 228 -14.11 -26.30 9.64
CA VAL A 228 -13.13 -27.36 9.94
C VAL A 228 -11.78 -26.78 10.34
N CYS A 229 -11.07 -26.17 9.38
CA CYS A 229 -9.70 -25.65 9.57
C CYS A 229 -9.66 -24.20 10.06
N SER A 230 -10.81 -23.57 10.27
CA SER A 230 -10.93 -22.19 10.75
C SER A 230 -10.28 -21.14 9.83
N TYR A 231 -9.96 -21.47 8.58
CA TYR A 231 -9.52 -20.51 7.56
C TYR A 231 -10.56 -19.41 7.37
N VAL A 232 -10.12 -18.16 7.40
CA VAL A 232 -10.96 -16.98 7.12
C VAL A 232 -10.65 -16.47 5.71
N ARG A 233 -11.66 -16.50 4.83
CA ARG A 233 -11.61 -15.85 3.52
C ARG A 233 -12.02 -14.39 3.69
N SER A 234 -11.08 -13.47 3.46
CA SER A 234 -11.36 -12.03 3.46
C SER A 234 -12.19 -11.61 2.24
N PRO A 235 -12.86 -10.44 2.29
CA PRO A 235 -13.53 -9.86 1.12
C PRO A 235 -12.61 -9.73 -0.11
N ASP A 236 -11.35 -9.33 0.09
CA ASP A 236 -10.37 -9.23 -0.99
C ASP A 236 -9.99 -10.58 -1.60
N ALA A 237 -9.85 -11.62 -0.77
CA ALA A 237 -9.59 -12.98 -1.26
C ALA A 237 -10.79 -13.52 -2.04
N ALA A 238 -12.01 -13.24 -1.55
CA ALA A 238 -13.27 -13.53 -2.22
C ALA A 238 -13.38 -12.84 -3.60
N HIS A 239 -13.13 -11.53 -3.65
CA HIS A 239 -13.12 -10.75 -4.88
C HIS A 239 -12.15 -11.32 -5.92
N ASN A 240 -10.91 -11.62 -5.53
CA ASN A 240 -9.91 -12.18 -6.44
C ASN A 240 -10.32 -13.56 -6.98
N LEU A 241 -10.94 -14.42 -6.17
CA LEU A 241 -11.45 -15.71 -6.63
C LEU A 241 -12.58 -15.54 -7.64
N ALA A 242 -13.53 -14.66 -7.35
CA ALA A 242 -14.64 -14.35 -8.25
C ALA A 242 -14.14 -13.77 -9.58
N LEU A 243 -13.20 -12.82 -9.54
CA LEU A 243 -12.58 -12.22 -10.71
C LEU A 243 -11.86 -13.29 -11.56
N ASN A 244 -11.04 -14.14 -10.95
CA ASN A 244 -10.34 -15.21 -11.67
C ASN A 244 -11.31 -16.21 -12.30
N HIS A 245 -12.40 -16.55 -11.62
CA HIS A 245 -13.46 -17.39 -12.18
C HIS A 245 -14.09 -16.74 -13.43
N MET A 246 -14.40 -15.45 -13.36
CA MET A 246 -14.96 -14.70 -14.50
C MET A 246 -13.97 -14.61 -15.67
N LEU A 247 -12.69 -14.35 -15.40
CA LEU A 247 -11.64 -14.30 -16.42
C LEU A 247 -11.44 -15.66 -17.10
N ALA A 248 -11.46 -16.75 -16.34
CA ALA A 248 -11.37 -18.10 -16.90
C ALA A 248 -12.54 -18.41 -17.83
N ARG A 249 -13.77 -18.06 -17.44
CA ARG A 249 -14.95 -18.24 -18.28
C ARG A 249 -14.86 -17.50 -19.61
N HIS A 250 -14.30 -16.28 -19.62
CA HIS A 250 -14.11 -15.50 -20.84
C HIS A 250 -12.97 -15.97 -21.74
N ALA A 251 -12.02 -16.75 -21.21
CA ALA A 251 -10.93 -17.32 -21.99
C ALA A 251 -11.33 -18.63 -22.70
N ASP A 252 -12.39 -19.28 -22.22
CA ASP A 252 -12.92 -20.54 -22.76
C ASP A 252 -14.07 -20.34 -23.78
N ASP A 253 -14.54 -19.09 -23.98
CA ASP A 253 -15.51 -18.66 -25.00
C ASP A 253 -14.82 -18.14 -26.28
#